data_AF-A0A7K2MDQ1-F1
#
_entry.id   AF-A0A7K2MDQ1-F1
#
_cell.length_a   1.000
_cell.length_b   1.000
_cell.length_c   1.000
_cell.angle_alpha   90.00
_cell.angle_beta   90.00
_cell.angle_gamma   90.00
#
_symmetry.space_group_name_H-M   'P 1'
#
loop_
_entity.id
_entity.type
_entity.pdbx_description
1 polymer ?
#
loop_
_entity_poly.entity_id
_entity_poly.type
_entity_poly.pdbx_seq_one_letter_code
_entity_poly.pdbx_strand_id
1 'polypeptide(L)' 'MDEELRSLTERLREESGDTAAFRHLAAAEDPDELAEVLTAPGQPLWARELAAVRLGAAGDRRSFEALVLLL' A
#
# COMPACT_ATOMS: atom_id res chain seq x y z
N MET A 1 -5.18 -7.58 -14.72
CA MET A 1 -4.29 -7.03 -13.69
C MET A 1 -4.82 -5.72 -13.13
N ASP A 2 -5.28 -4.77 -13.97
CA ASP A 2 -5.81 -3.47 -13.48
C ASP A 2 -7.12 -3.55 -12.70
N GLU A 3 -7.98 -4.54 -12.98
CA GLU A 3 -9.28 -4.68 -12.30
C GLU A 3 -9.13 -5.14 -10.84
N GLU A 4 -8.30 -6.16 -10.60
CA GLU A 4 -8.01 -6.64 -9.24
C GLU A 4 -7.34 -5.55 -8.41
N LEU A 5 -6.42 -4.81 -9.03
CA LEU A 5 -5.75 -3.66 -8.43
C LEU A 5 -6.74 -2.55 -8.04
N ARG A 6 -7.71 -2.26 -8.91
CA ARG A 6 -8.76 -1.28 -8.65
C ARG A 6 -9.68 -1.73 -7.52
N SER A 7 -10.16 -2.97 -7.57
CA SER A 7 -11.01 -3.54 -6.52
C SER A 7 -10.31 -3.55 -5.15
N LEU A 8 -9.02 -3.89 -5.11
CA LEU A 8 -8.20 -3.80 -3.89
C LEU A 8 -8.14 -2.36 -3.36
N THR A 9 -7.86 -1.39 -4.23
CA THR A 9 -7.75 0.02 -3.85
C THR A 9 -9.08 0.58 -3.33
N GLU A 10 -10.21 0.15 -3.91
CA GLU A 10 -11.56 0.52 -3.46
C GLU A 10 -11.87 -0.05 -2.07
N ARG A 11 -11.57 -1.35 -1.83
CA ARG A 11 -11.69 -1.95 -0.49
C ARG A 11 -10.86 -1.18 0.55
N LEU A 12 -9.60 -0.87 0.22
CA LEU A 12 -8.70 -0.16 1.13
C LEU A 12 -9.19 1.27 1.43
N ARG A 13 -9.85 1.92 0.46
CA ARG A 13 -10.49 3.22 0.66
C ARG A 13 -11.59 3.13 1.73
N GLU A 14 -12.42 2.10 1.66
CA GLU A 14 -13.50 1.88 2.64
C GLU A 14 -12.93 1.57 4.03
N GLU A 15 -11.94 0.67 4.12
CA GLU A 15 -11.29 0.29 5.38
C GLU A 15 -10.53 1.44 6.05
N SER A 16 -9.91 2.31 5.25
CA SER A 16 -9.22 3.50 5.74
C SER A 16 -10.17 4.64 6.13
N GLY A 17 -11.47 4.52 5.80
CA GLY A 17 -12.47 5.58 5.98
C GLY A 17 -12.24 6.81 5.09
N ASP A 18 -11.58 6.64 3.93
CA ASP A 18 -11.13 7.73 3.03
C ASP A 18 -10.41 8.87 3.77
N THR A 19 -9.57 8.49 4.73
CA THR A 19 -8.80 9.44 5.55
C THR A 19 -7.75 10.19 4.74
N ALA A 20 -7.25 11.30 5.29
CA ALA A 20 -6.17 12.06 4.69
C ALA A 20 -4.90 11.21 4.45
N ALA A 21 -4.63 10.26 5.35
CA ALA A 21 -3.52 9.31 5.21
C ALA A 21 -3.69 8.40 3.99
N PHE A 22 -4.90 7.89 3.75
CA PHE A 22 -5.18 7.09 2.55
C PHE A 22 -4.95 7.89 1.28
N ARG A 23 -5.49 9.12 1.19
CA ARG A 23 -5.30 9.98 0.02
C ARG A 23 -3.83 10.32 -0.22
N HIS A 24 -3.07 10.54 0.84
CA HIS A 24 -1.62 10.80 0.76
C HIS A 24 -0.88 9.60 0.16
N LEU A 25 -1.04 8.40 0.73
CA LEU A 25 -0.38 7.19 0.23
C LEU A 25 -0.86 6.77 -1.16
N ALA A 26 -2.14 6.98 -1.47
CA ALA A 26 -2.67 6.72 -2.81
C ALA A 26 -2.04 7.65 -3.87
N ALA A 27 -1.65 8.87 -3.48
CA ALA A 27 -1.00 9.85 -4.36
C ALA A 27 0.54 9.83 -4.30
N ALA A 28 1.14 9.14 -3.34
CA ALA A 28 2.60 9.13 -3.12
C ALA A 28 3.34 8.60 -4.35
N GLU A 29 4.17 9.43 -4.98
CA GLU A 29 4.98 9.03 -6.15
C GLU A 29 6.35 8.49 -5.75
N ASP A 30 6.80 8.80 -4.53
CA ASP A 30 8.09 8.38 -4.01
C ASP A 30 8.04 6.92 -3.51
N PRO A 31 8.79 6.00 -4.12
CA PRO A 31 8.89 4.62 -3.65
C PRO A 31 9.49 4.49 -2.25
N ASP A 32 10.32 5.45 -1.81
CA ASP A 32 10.95 5.40 -0.49
C ASP A 32 9.92 5.71 0.61
N GLU A 33 9.04 6.69 0.39
CA GLU A 33 7.90 6.97 1.29
C GLU A 33 7.01 5.72 1.47
N LEU A 34 6.71 5.02 0.37
CA LEU A 34 5.91 3.79 0.41
C LEU A 34 6.65 2.65 1.14
N ALA A 35 7.97 2.54 0.94
CA ALA A 35 8.78 1.52 1.61
C ALA A 35 8.88 1.76 3.13
N GLU A 36 8.89 3.02 3.58
CA GLU A 36 8.84 3.35 5.00
C GLU A 36 7.55 2.85 5.65
N VAL A 37 6.40 2.96 4.98
CA VAL A 37 5.11 2.45 5.48
C VAL A 37 5.15 0.94 5.72
N LEU A 38 5.84 0.19 4.86
CA LEU A 38 5.97 -1.27 5.01
C LEU A 38 6.71 -1.66 6.29
N THR A 39 7.68 -0.86 6.71
CA THR A 39 8.57 -1.18 7.85
C THR A 39 8.21 -0.44 9.14
N ALA A 40 7.43 0.65 9.05
CA ALA A 40 7.05 1.45 10.21
C ALA A 40 6.16 0.68 11.20
N PRO A 41 6.48 0.70 12.50
CA PRO A 41 5.67 0.06 13.52
C PRO A 41 4.32 0.79 13.68
N GLY A 42 3.28 0.04 14.06
CA GLY A 42 1.96 0.62 14.35
C GLY A 42 1.14 1.07 13.13
N GLN A 43 1.66 0.92 11.91
CA GLN A 43 0.86 1.17 10.71
C GLN A 43 -0.34 0.22 10.65
N PRO A 44 -1.51 0.69 10.20
CA PRO A 44 -2.66 -0.18 9.98
C PRO A 44 -2.39 -1.11 8.80
N LEU A 45 -3.09 -2.26 8.77
CA LEU A 45 -2.92 -3.25 7.70
C LEU A 45 -3.18 -2.65 6.32
N TRP A 46 -4.27 -1.87 6.18
CA TRP A 46 -4.63 -1.24 4.92
C TRP A 46 -3.50 -0.36 4.34
N ALA A 47 -2.72 0.31 5.19
CA ALA A 47 -1.63 1.18 4.74
C ALA A 47 -0.46 0.38 4.16
N ARG A 48 -0.13 -0.76 4.79
CA ARG A 48 0.89 -1.68 4.27
C ARG A 48 0.44 -2.33 2.97
N GLU A 49 -0.82 -2.73 2.88
CA GLU A 49 -1.39 -3.29 1.65
C GLU A 49 -1.35 -2.27 0.50
N LEU A 50 -1.74 -1.01 0.75
CA LEU A 50 -1.68 0.05 -0.25
C LEU A 50 -0.25 0.27 -0.76
N ALA A 51 0.70 0.35 0.17
CA ALA A 51 2.11 0.58 -0.16
C ALA A 51 2.71 -0.58 -0.97
N ALA A 52 2.47 -1.83 -0.55
CA ALA A 52 2.96 -3.01 -1.24
C ALA A 52 2.41 -3.09 -2.67
N VAL A 53 1.12 -2.84 -2.83
CA VAL A 53 0.44 -2.82 -4.12
C VAL A 53 1.00 -1.74 -5.04
N ARG A 54 1.20 -0.52 -4.53
CA ARG A 54 1.76 0.60 -5.30
C ARG A 54 3.21 0.37 -5.72
N LEU A 55 4.04 -0.16 -4.82
CA LEU A 55 5.42 -0.55 -5.13
C LEU A 55 5.44 -1.66 -6.18
N GLY A 56 4.56 -2.66 -6.07
CA GLY A 56 4.47 -3.77 -7.02
C GLY A 56 4.04 -3.30 -8.41
N ALA A 57 3.06 -2.39 -8.49
CA ALA A 57 2.64 -1.77 -9.74
C ALA A 57 3.75 -0.93 -10.41
N ALA A 58 4.63 -0.33 -9.60
CA ALA A 58 5.82 0.38 -10.08
C ALA A 58 7.02 -0.55 -10.43
N GLY A 59 6.89 -1.86 -10.21
CA GLY A 59 7.98 -2.82 -10.43
C GLY A 59 9.06 -2.81 -9.34
N ASP A 60 8.80 -2.19 -8.19
CA ASP A 60 9.73 -2.14 -7.07
C ASP A 60 9.73 -3.47 -6.30
N ARG A 61 10.92 -4.07 -6.16
CA ARG A 61 11.14 -5.37 -5.51
C ARG A 61 10.79 -5.38 -4.02
N ARG A 62 10.75 -4.22 -3.37
CA ARG A 62 10.38 -4.07 -1.94
C ARG A 62 8.91 -4.41 -1.68
N SER A 63 8.08 -4.43 -2.72
CA SER A 63 6.66 -4.87 -2.64
C SER A 63 6.48 -6.30 -2.15
N PHE A 64 7.43 -7.19 -2.45
CA PHE A 64 7.28 -8.63 -2.26
C PHE A 64 7.87 -9.13 -0.92
N GLU A 65 8.88 -8.47 -0.37
CA GLU A 65 9.48 -8.85 0.93
C GLU A 65 8.52 -8.61 2.10
N ALA A 66 7.60 -7.64 2.00
CA ALA A 66 6.68 -7.31 3.09
C ALA A 66 5.44 -8.22 3.19
N LEU A 67 4.98 -8.83 2.09
CA LEU A 67 3.79 -9.70 2.10
C LEU A 67 4.09 -11.16 2.47
N VAL A 68 5.32 -11.64 2.23
CA VAL A 68 5.73 -13.00 2.64
C VAL A 68 5.90 -13.14 4.16
N LEU A 69 6.16 -12.04 4.88
CA LEU A 69 6.39 -12.06 6.33
C LEU A 69 5.13 -11.83 7.19
N LEU A 70 3.96 -11.68 6.56
CA LEU A 70 2.66 -11.55 7.23
C LEU A 70 1.84 -12.86 7.23
N LEU A 71 2.43 -13.96 6.74
CA LEU A 71 1.94 -15.34 6.89
C LEU A 71 2.65 -16.05 8.05
#